data_AF-A0A836VTQ7-F1
#
_entry.id   AF-A0A836VTQ7-F1
#
_cell.length_a   1.000
_cell.length_b   1.000
_cell.length_c   1.000
_cell.angle_alpha   90.00
_cell.angle_beta   90.00
_cell.angle_gamma   90.00
#
_symmetry.space_group_name_H-M   'P 1'
#
loop_
_entity.id
_entity.type
_entity.pdbx_description
1 polymer ?
#
loop_
_entity_poly.entity_id
_entity_poly.type
_entity_poly.pdbx_seq_one_letter_code
_entity_poly.pdbx_strand_id
1 'polypeptide(L)'
;MSTAEILPKDRTRVRSRALGGRELQRARDALASEGRLDLFATELGYETEEEAFRAVGEALGLRFIDLSEIEVDRDLLQEFPSRVIHRHHVFPIRQERGSLVVATSNPFDLAAIDAVTAATGRSVTPVVVMPDELDKLIKSHLGVGAETVDDLLARSEEQSGEGVEILDEVDFDGSEDAE
;
A
#
# COMPACT_ATOMS: atom_id res chain seq x y z
N MET A 1 -16.70 -37.10 11.15
CA MET A 1 -17.43 -35.83 11.34
C MET A 1 -16.89 -34.86 10.32
N SER A 2 -17.75 -34.36 9.44
CA SER A 2 -17.42 -33.65 8.21
C SER A 2 -17.24 -32.17 8.51
N THR A 3 -16.03 -31.62 8.32
CA THR A 3 -15.82 -30.17 8.26
C THR A 3 -16.25 -29.71 6.88
N ALA A 4 -17.33 -28.93 6.83
CA ALA A 4 -17.78 -28.28 5.62
C ALA A 4 -16.87 -27.06 5.37
N GLU A 5 -16.00 -27.16 4.38
CA GLU A 5 -15.42 -26.00 3.69
C GLU A 5 -16.57 -25.20 3.08
N ILE A 6 -16.92 -24.10 3.73
CA ILE A 6 -17.80 -23.08 3.17
C ILE A 6 -16.89 -22.15 2.36
N LEU A 7 -16.59 -22.54 1.12
CA LEU A 7 -16.23 -21.57 0.09
C LEU A 7 -17.51 -20.82 -0.30
N PRO A 8 -17.54 -19.47 -0.29
CA PRO A 8 -18.66 -18.74 -0.86
C PRO A 8 -18.78 -19.08 -2.35
N LYS A 9 -19.99 -19.51 -2.69
CA LYS A 9 -20.44 -19.74 -4.06
C LYS A 9 -20.78 -18.38 -4.66
N ASP A 10 -19.92 -17.84 -5.52
CA ASP A 10 -20.45 -17.19 -6.72
C ASP A 10 -19.46 -17.26 -7.88
N ARG A 11 -19.90 -17.94 -8.94
CA ARG A 11 -19.12 -18.22 -10.14
C ARG A 11 -19.61 -17.30 -11.25
N THR A 12 -19.41 -15.99 -11.08
CA THR A 12 -19.33 -15.11 -12.24
C THR A 12 -17.94 -15.30 -12.84
N ARG A 13 -17.77 -16.38 -13.61
CA ARG A 13 -16.65 -16.47 -14.55
C ARG A 13 -16.92 -15.45 -15.64
N VAL A 14 -16.62 -14.19 -15.35
CA VAL A 14 -16.24 -13.22 -16.38
C VAL A 14 -15.17 -13.95 -17.17
N ARG A 15 -15.34 -14.07 -18.48
CA ARG A 15 -14.27 -14.58 -19.35
C ARG A 15 -13.14 -13.57 -19.26
N SER A 16 -12.29 -13.67 -18.24
CA SER A 16 -11.13 -12.80 -18.09
C SER A 16 -10.25 -13.05 -19.30
N ARG A 17 -10.30 -12.11 -20.24
CA ARG A 17 -9.29 -12.02 -21.28
C ARG A 17 -8.00 -11.72 -20.54
N ALA A 18 -7.06 -12.66 -20.55
CA ALA A 18 -5.75 -12.44 -19.97
C ALA A 18 -5.16 -11.15 -20.55
N LEU A 19 -4.82 -10.19 -19.68
CA LEU A 19 -4.24 -8.93 -20.11
C LEU A 19 -2.85 -9.19 -20.69
N GLY A 20 -2.62 -8.75 -21.92
CA GLY A 20 -1.31 -8.76 -22.54
C GLY A 20 -0.41 -7.66 -21.97
N GLY A 21 0.90 -7.74 -22.22
CA GLY A 21 1.86 -6.77 -21.69
C GLY A 21 1.57 -5.30 -22.04
N ARG A 22 1.00 -5.04 -23.24
CA ARG A 22 0.58 -3.68 -23.62
C ARG A 22 -0.62 -3.17 -22.82
N GLU A 23 -1.53 -4.05 -22.44
CA GLU A 23 -2.72 -3.69 -21.66
C GLU A 23 -2.33 -3.47 -20.20
N LEU A 24 -1.47 -4.32 -19.65
CA LEU A 24 -0.87 -4.09 -18.33
C LEU A 24 -0.10 -2.77 -18.27
N GLN A 25 0.66 -2.45 -19.32
CA GLN A 25 1.37 -1.18 -19.41
C GLN A 25 0.41 0.01 -19.37
N ARG A 26 -0.71 -0.05 -20.11
CA ARG A 26 -1.74 0.99 -20.07
C ARG A 26 -2.43 1.09 -18.71
N ALA A 27 -2.77 -0.05 -18.09
CA ALA A 27 -3.36 -0.07 -16.76
C ALA A 27 -2.44 0.58 -15.73
N ARG A 28 -1.14 0.27 -15.78
CA ARG A 28 -0.12 0.91 -14.95
C ARG A 28 -0.08 2.41 -15.16
N ASP A 29 -0.07 2.85 -16.41
CA ASP A 29 0.03 4.28 -16.74
C ASP A 29 -1.22 5.04 -16.28
N ALA A 30 -2.42 4.46 -16.45
CA ALA A 30 -3.68 5.02 -15.96
C ALA A 30 -3.71 5.13 -14.42
N LEU A 31 -3.27 4.09 -13.72
CA LEU A 31 -3.15 4.14 -12.25
C LEU A 31 -2.11 5.15 -11.78
N ALA A 32 -0.99 5.31 -12.51
CA ALA A 32 0.04 6.27 -12.18
C ALA A 32 -0.40 7.73 -12.42
N SER A 33 -1.23 7.99 -13.43
CA SER A 33 -1.69 9.34 -13.77
C SER A 33 -2.97 9.76 -13.05
N GLU A 34 -3.92 8.84 -12.90
CA GLU A 34 -5.28 9.14 -12.47
C GLU A 34 -5.69 8.37 -11.20
N GLY A 35 -4.94 7.34 -10.80
CA GLY A 35 -5.30 6.47 -9.68
C GLY A 35 -6.56 5.62 -9.93
N ARG A 36 -7.03 5.57 -11.18
CA ARG A 36 -8.29 4.96 -11.60
C ARG A 36 -8.12 4.18 -12.91
N LEU A 37 -9.05 3.29 -13.18
CA LEU A 37 -9.12 2.43 -14.37
C LEU A 37 -10.42 2.61 -15.15
N ASP A 38 -11.23 3.63 -14.90
CA ASP A 38 -12.53 3.87 -15.57
C ASP A 38 -12.41 4.01 -17.10
N LEU A 39 -11.46 4.81 -17.58
CA LEU A 39 -11.19 4.94 -19.02
C LEU A 39 -10.65 3.64 -19.60
N PHE A 40 -9.70 3.00 -18.91
CA PHE A 40 -9.13 1.72 -19.29
C PHE A 40 -10.21 0.61 -19.38
N ALA A 41 -11.15 0.60 -18.42
CA ALA A 41 -12.27 -0.31 -18.36
C ALA A 41 -13.13 -0.18 -19.63
N THR A 42 -13.50 1.05 -19.95
CA THR A 42 -14.30 1.39 -21.14
C THR A 42 -13.58 0.99 -22.43
N GLU A 43 -12.28 1.26 -22.55
CA GLU A 43 -11.48 0.93 -23.75
C GLU A 43 -11.39 -0.57 -24.03
N LEU A 44 -11.26 -1.38 -22.97
CA LEU A 44 -11.14 -2.85 -23.10
C LEU A 44 -12.49 -3.57 -23.05
N GLY A 45 -13.60 -2.84 -22.86
CA GLY A 45 -14.95 -3.39 -22.87
C GLY A 45 -15.34 -4.10 -21.58
N TYR A 46 -14.79 -3.68 -20.44
CA TYR A 46 -15.28 -4.08 -19.12
C TYR A 46 -16.55 -3.30 -18.79
N GLU A 47 -17.50 -3.94 -18.11
CA GLU A 47 -18.78 -3.32 -17.73
C GLU A 47 -18.61 -2.35 -16.55
N THR A 48 -17.62 -2.63 -15.68
CA THR A 48 -17.31 -1.81 -14.52
C THR A 48 -15.80 -1.63 -14.36
N GLU A 49 -15.42 -0.59 -13.62
CA GLU A 49 -14.03 -0.37 -13.22
C GLU A 49 -13.50 -1.50 -12.32
N GLU A 50 -14.36 -2.08 -11.48
CA GLU A 50 -14.03 -3.22 -10.64
C GLU A 50 -13.58 -4.44 -11.45
N GLU A 51 -14.25 -4.72 -12.57
CA GLU A 51 -13.82 -5.80 -13.48
C GLU A 51 -12.42 -5.54 -14.05
N ALA A 52 -12.08 -4.29 -14.33
CA ALA A 52 -10.74 -3.92 -14.76
C ALA A 52 -9.70 -4.14 -13.66
N PHE A 53 -9.98 -3.73 -12.41
CA PHE A 53 -9.10 -4.00 -11.26
C PHE A 53 -8.92 -5.50 -11.03
N ARG A 54 -10.00 -6.29 -11.14
CA ARG A 54 -9.94 -7.76 -11.02
C ARG A 54 -9.08 -8.38 -12.11
N ALA A 55 -9.22 -7.92 -13.36
CA ALA A 55 -8.43 -8.41 -14.48
C ALA A 55 -6.93 -8.05 -14.33
N VAL A 56 -6.63 -6.84 -13.85
CA VAL A 56 -5.25 -6.42 -13.52
C VAL A 56 -4.68 -7.30 -12.42
N GLY A 57 -5.43 -7.51 -11.33
CA GLY A 57 -5.03 -8.40 -10.24
C GLY A 57 -4.73 -9.81 -10.74
N GLU A 58 -5.64 -10.41 -11.50
CA GLU A 58 -5.48 -11.76 -12.06
C GLU A 58 -4.23 -11.88 -12.94
N ALA A 59 -4.00 -10.89 -13.82
CA ALA A 59 -2.83 -10.87 -14.69
C ALA A 59 -1.49 -10.73 -13.93
N LEU A 60 -1.51 -10.11 -12.74
CA LEU A 60 -0.37 -10.00 -11.84
C LEU A 60 -0.27 -11.16 -10.82
N GLY A 61 -1.22 -12.10 -10.83
CA GLY A 61 -1.29 -13.18 -9.85
C GLY A 61 -1.77 -12.74 -8.45
N LEU A 62 -2.44 -11.60 -8.36
CA LEU A 62 -2.97 -11.01 -7.13
C LEU A 62 -4.48 -11.24 -7.02
N ARG A 63 -4.97 -11.37 -5.78
CA ARG A 63 -6.40 -11.45 -5.51
C ARG A 63 -6.99 -10.05 -5.49
N PHE A 64 -8.16 -9.88 -6.11
CA PHE A 64 -9.03 -8.74 -5.86
C PHE A 64 -9.95 -9.06 -4.67
N ILE A 65 -10.14 -8.10 -3.76
CA ILE A 65 -11.01 -8.25 -2.59
C ILE A 65 -11.85 -6.98 -2.43
N ASP A 66 -13.15 -7.15 -2.17
CA ASP A 66 -14.06 -6.09 -1.76
C ASP A 66 -13.86 -5.78 -0.27
N LEU A 67 -13.61 -4.50 0.08
CA LEU A 67 -13.30 -4.11 1.45
C LEU A 67 -14.55 -3.89 2.32
N SER A 68 -15.73 -3.85 1.74
CA SER A 68 -16.98 -3.57 2.47
C SER A 68 -17.40 -4.71 3.41
N GLU A 69 -16.92 -5.93 3.17
CA GLU A 69 -17.29 -7.13 3.94
C GLU A 69 -16.19 -7.67 4.85
N ILE A 70 -15.05 -6.97 4.99
CA ILE A 70 -13.90 -7.50 5.74
C ILE A 70 -13.82 -6.93 7.15
N GLU A 71 -13.48 -7.82 8.09
CA GLU A 71 -13.10 -7.44 9.45
C GLU A 71 -11.60 -7.11 9.50
N VAL A 72 -11.29 -5.87 9.89
CA VAL A 72 -9.92 -5.41 10.13
C VAL A 72 -9.45 -5.85 11.51
N ASP A 73 -8.27 -6.46 11.57
CA ASP A 73 -7.58 -6.75 12.81
C ASP A 73 -7.07 -5.45 13.46
N ARG A 74 -7.69 -5.04 14.55
CA ARG A 74 -7.38 -3.77 15.24
C ARG A 74 -6.05 -3.80 15.97
N ASP A 75 -5.61 -4.95 16.44
CA ASP A 75 -4.34 -5.07 17.15
C ASP A 75 -3.19 -4.95 16.14
N LEU A 76 -3.35 -5.61 14.99
CA LEU A 76 -2.45 -5.43 13.85
C LEU A 76 -2.39 -3.97 13.37
N LEU A 77 -3.54 -3.31 13.25
CA LEU A 77 -3.59 -1.92 12.80
C LEU A 77 -2.85 -0.97 13.77
N GLN A 78 -2.96 -1.19 15.09
CA GLN A 78 -2.26 -0.38 16.09
C GLN A 78 -0.73 -0.54 16.02
N GLU A 79 -0.24 -1.73 15.66
CA GLU A 79 1.19 -1.98 15.46
C GLU A 79 1.71 -1.44 14.13
N PHE A 80 0.82 -1.16 13.16
CA PHE A 80 1.21 -0.77 11.82
C PHE A 80 1.50 0.72 11.72
N PRO A 81 2.63 1.14 11.12
CA PRO A 81 2.97 2.57 11.01
C PRO A 81 1.99 3.35 10.12
N SER A 82 1.24 4.30 10.70
CA SER A 82 0.26 5.15 9.99
C SER A 82 0.88 5.88 8.81
N ARG A 83 2.12 6.35 8.97
CA ARG A 83 2.86 7.04 7.92
C ARG A 83 2.98 6.21 6.63
N VAL A 84 3.19 4.90 6.75
CA VAL A 84 3.28 4.01 5.59
C VAL A 84 1.92 3.89 4.89
N ILE A 85 0.82 3.84 5.67
CA ILE A 85 -0.55 3.83 5.15
C ILE A 85 -0.82 5.07 4.30
N HIS A 86 -0.56 6.26 4.84
CA HIS A 86 -0.84 7.52 4.14
C HIS A 86 0.09 7.75 2.95
N ARG A 87 1.40 7.51 3.12
CA ARG A 87 2.39 7.81 2.08
C ARG A 87 2.32 6.87 0.87
N HIS A 88 2.02 5.60 1.10
CA HIS A 88 1.97 4.58 0.05
C HIS A 88 0.55 4.16 -0.33
N HIS A 89 -0.47 4.75 0.32
CA HIS A 89 -1.88 4.43 0.09
C HIS A 89 -2.14 2.91 0.15
N VAL A 90 -1.75 2.31 1.28
CA VAL A 90 -1.89 0.87 1.57
C VAL A 90 -2.53 0.66 2.93
N PHE A 91 -3.19 -0.47 3.17
CA PHE A 91 -3.83 -0.72 4.46
C PHE A 91 -3.67 -2.17 4.93
N PRO A 92 -3.22 -2.43 6.17
CA PRO A 92 -3.13 -3.78 6.72
C PRO A 92 -4.52 -4.35 7.01
N ILE A 93 -4.84 -5.52 6.47
CA ILE A 93 -6.14 -6.16 6.69
C ILE A 93 -6.06 -7.14 7.86
N ARG A 94 -5.15 -8.12 7.75
CA ARG A 94 -5.02 -9.26 8.67
C ARG A 94 -3.71 -10.00 8.44
N GLN A 95 -3.38 -10.91 9.36
CA GLN A 95 -2.32 -11.89 9.15
C GLN A 95 -2.89 -13.23 8.63
N GLU A 96 -2.29 -13.77 7.58
CA GLU A 96 -2.68 -15.04 6.97
C GLU A 96 -1.45 -15.89 6.67
N ARG A 97 -1.40 -17.12 7.19
CA ARG A 97 -0.30 -18.08 6.91
C ARG A 97 1.10 -17.51 7.14
N GLY A 98 1.26 -16.68 8.17
CA GLY A 98 2.52 -16.02 8.52
C GLY A 98 2.89 -14.80 7.68
N SER A 99 2.04 -14.40 6.71
CA SER A 99 2.22 -13.18 5.92
C SER A 99 1.18 -12.12 6.28
N LEU A 100 1.57 -10.86 6.18
CA LEU A 100 0.71 -9.70 6.36
C LEU A 100 -0.06 -9.43 5.06
N VAL A 101 -1.38 -9.53 5.10
CA VAL A 101 -2.23 -9.21 3.97
C VAL A 101 -2.45 -7.70 3.93
N VAL A 102 -2.08 -7.07 2.82
CA VAL A 102 -2.10 -5.61 2.65
C VAL A 102 -2.96 -5.24 1.45
N ALA A 103 -3.96 -4.40 1.68
CA ALA A 103 -4.78 -3.79 0.63
C ALA A 103 -3.97 -2.72 -0.10
N THR A 104 -4.04 -2.72 -1.44
CA THR A 104 -3.52 -1.64 -2.27
C THR A 104 -4.45 -1.36 -3.44
N SER A 105 -4.65 -0.08 -3.75
CA SER A 105 -5.31 0.37 -4.98
C SER A 105 -4.34 0.48 -6.16
N ASN A 106 -3.03 0.34 -5.94
CA ASN A 106 -2.03 0.34 -7.01
C ASN A 106 -1.11 -0.89 -6.89
N PRO A 107 -1.43 -2.00 -7.58
CA PRO A 107 -0.62 -3.22 -7.54
C PRO A 107 0.73 -3.10 -8.28
N PHE A 108 0.99 -2.00 -8.98
CA PHE A 108 2.26 -1.75 -9.64
C PHE A 108 3.26 -1.00 -8.76
N ASP A 109 2.82 -0.47 -7.61
CA ASP A 109 3.70 0.19 -6.65
C ASP A 109 4.42 -0.85 -5.79
N LEU A 110 5.52 -1.38 -6.33
CA LEU A 110 6.40 -2.30 -5.59
C LEU A 110 7.10 -1.60 -4.42
N ALA A 111 7.33 -0.29 -4.51
CA ALA A 111 7.97 0.47 -3.44
C ALA A 111 7.08 0.53 -2.19
N ALA A 112 5.74 0.54 -2.35
CA ALA A 112 4.81 0.39 -1.25
C ALA A 112 5.01 -0.95 -0.52
N ILE A 113 5.14 -2.06 -1.26
CA ILE A 113 5.32 -3.40 -0.67
C ILE A 113 6.67 -3.50 0.07
N ASP A 114 7.73 -2.95 -0.52
CA ASP A 114 9.05 -2.88 0.11
C ASP A 114 9.02 -2.02 1.37
N ALA A 115 8.34 -0.87 1.35
CA ALA A 115 8.19 0.00 2.51
C ALA A 115 7.44 -0.69 3.66
N VAL A 116 6.35 -1.40 3.37
CA VAL A 116 5.64 -2.19 4.39
C VAL A 116 6.52 -3.31 4.93
N THR A 117 7.25 -4.01 4.07
CA THR A 117 8.16 -5.09 4.48
C THR A 117 9.27 -4.55 5.39
N ALA A 118 9.89 -3.43 5.03
CA ALA A 118 10.93 -2.79 5.83
C ALA A 118 10.41 -2.28 7.18
N ALA A 119 9.22 -1.67 7.19
CA ALA A 119 8.64 -1.09 8.39
C ALA A 119 8.11 -2.14 9.38
N THR A 120 7.61 -3.27 8.88
CA THR A 120 6.99 -4.32 9.73
C THR A 120 7.92 -5.51 9.98
N GLY A 121 8.95 -5.71 9.17
CA GLY A 121 9.80 -6.90 9.20
C GLY A 121 9.06 -8.20 8.84
N ARG A 122 7.85 -8.11 8.25
CA ARG A 122 6.98 -9.24 7.93
C ARG A 122 6.93 -9.46 6.42
N SER A 123 6.73 -10.72 6.00
CA SER A 123 6.40 -11.02 4.61
C SER A 123 5.04 -10.43 4.25
N VAL A 124 4.95 -9.77 3.10
CA VAL A 124 3.73 -9.08 2.65
C VAL A 124 3.05 -9.86 1.52
N THR A 125 1.73 -10.01 1.61
CA THR A 125 0.88 -10.51 0.52
C THR A 125 -0.07 -9.40 0.10
N PRO A 126 0.21 -8.71 -1.03
CA PRO A 126 -0.69 -7.66 -1.50
C PRO A 126 -1.99 -8.23 -2.06
N VAL A 127 -3.07 -7.48 -1.87
CA VAL A 127 -4.37 -7.72 -2.49
C VAL A 127 -4.87 -6.43 -3.12
N VAL A 128 -5.51 -6.56 -4.28
CA VAL A 128 -6.04 -5.43 -5.04
C VAL A 128 -7.42 -5.08 -4.52
N VAL A 129 -7.70 -3.80 -4.36
CA VAL A 129 -8.98 -3.26 -3.87
C VAL A 129 -9.36 -2.03 -4.69
N MET A 130 -10.62 -1.59 -4.61
CA MET A 130 -11.00 -0.31 -5.22
C MET A 130 -10.40 0.87 -4.44
N PRO A 131 -9.98 1.95 -5.13
CA PRO A 131 -9.42 3.14 -4.49
C PRO A 131 -10.41 3.77 -3.51
N ASP A 132 -11.67 3.93 -3.90
CA ASP A 132 -12.71 4.53 -3.05
C ASP A 132 -12.98 3.73 -1.77
N GLU A 133 -12.86 2.40 -1.83
CA GLU A 133 -13.04 1.55 -0.67
C GLU A 133 -11.86 1.66 0.29
N LEU A 134 -10.64 1.69 -0.25
CA LEU A 134 -9.42 1.86 0.52
C LEU A 134 -9.40 3.21 1.23
N ASP A 135 -9.78 4.28 0.51
CA ASP A 135 -9.97 5.62 1.04
C ASP A 135 -10.93 5.66 2.24
N LYS A 136 -12.10 5.02 2.08
CA LYS A 136 -13.11 4.94 3.15
C LYS A 136 -12.57 4.18 4.35
N LEU A 137 -11.86 3.07 4.11
CA LEU A 137 -11.29 2.25 5.16
C LEU A 137 -10.25 3.03 5.97
N ILE A 138 -9.29 3.66 5.30
CA ILE A 138 -8.27 4.53 5.91
C ILE A 138 -8.94 5.62 6.76
N LYS A 139 -9.90 6.35 6.19
CA LYS A 139 -10.63 7.43 6.88
C LYS A 139 -11.40 6.94 8.09
N SER A 140 -12.04 5.78 8.01
CA SER A 140 -12.85 5.22 9.10
C SER A 140 -12.03 4.74 10.30
N HIS A 141 -10.78 4.32 10.05
CA HIS A 141 -9.92 3.71 11.07
C HIS A 141 -8.88 4.66 11.66
N LEU A 142 -8.33 5.57 10.86
CA LEU A 142 -7.28 6.51 11.28
C LEU A 142 -7.80 7.94 11.46
N GLY A 143 -8.97 8.24 10.92
CA GLY A 143 -9.55 9.58 10.94
C GLY A 143 -8.79 10.58 10.06
N VAL A 144 -9.34 11.78 9.92
CA VAL A 144 -8.76 12.86 9.07
C VAL A 144 -7.58 13.57 9.75
N GLY A 145 -7.40 13.37 11.06
CA GLY A 145 -6.38 14.06 11.85
C GLY A 145 -4.99 13.42 11.78
N ALA A 146 -4.91 12.10 11.62
CA ALA A 146 -3.63 11.39 11.52
C ALA A 146 -2.81 11.89 10.32
N GLU A 147 -3.46 12.08 9.18
CA GLU A 147 -2.85 12.61 7.95
C GLU A 147 -2.20 13.99 8.16
N THR A 148 -2.85 14.90 8.90
CA THR A 148 -2.29 16.24 9.14
C THR A 148 -1.06 16.26 10.03
N VAL A 149 -0.95 15.33 10.99
CA VAL A 149 0.22 15.24 11.88
C VAL A 149 1.37 14.56 11.15
N ASP A 150 1.08 13.49 10.39
CA ASP A 150 2.06 12.80 9.56
C ASP A 150 2.63 13.72 8.46
N ASP A 151 1.80 14.55 7.81
CA ASP A 151 2.24 15.55 6.82
C ASP A 151 3.16 16.61 7.41
N LEU A 152 2.86 17.09 8.64
CA LEU A 152 3.72 18.05 9.34
C LEU A 152 5.07 17.43 9.71
N LEU A 153 5.08 16.17 10.13
CA LEU A 153 6.30 15.44 10.46
C LEU A 153 7.13 15.12 9.20
N ALA A 154 6.48 14.72 8.10
CA ALA A 154 7.16 14.45 6.82
C ALA A 154 7.90 15.67 6.29
N ARG A 155 7.26 16.84 6.35
CA ARG A 155 7.90 18.12 5.98
C ARG A 155 9.10 18.46 6.88
N SER A 156 9.04 18.11 8.16
CA SER A 156 10.14 18.35 9.10
C SER A 156 11.32 17.42 8.87
N GLU A 157 11.08 16.17 8.47
CA GLU A 157 12.14 15.20 8.14
C GLU A 157 12.82 15.54 6.80
N GLU A 158 12.06 15.98 5.80
CA GLU A 158 12.61 16.49 4.53
C GLU A 158 13.45 17.77 4.74
N GLN A 159 13.12 18.59 5.74
CA GLN A 159 13.91 19.76 6.13
C GLN A 159 15.14 19.44 6.98
N SER A 160 15.22 18.24 7.58
CA SER A 160 16.33 17.83 8.45
C SER A 160 17.40 16.99 7.71
N GLY A 161 17.21 16.76 6.41
CA GLY A 161 18.13 15.97 5.56
C GLY A 161 19.37 16.71 5.07
N GLU A 162 19.55 18.00 5.39
CA GLU A 162 20.77 18.76 5.08
C GLU A 162 21.60 19.03 6.35
N GLY A 163 22.58 18.15 6.59
CA GLY A 163 23.87 18.46 7.21
C GLY A 163 23.89 18.93 8.67
N VAL A 164 24.06 17.98 9.60
CA VAL A 164 24.81 18.26 10.83
C VAL A 164 25.77 17.10 11.10
N GLU A 165 27.00 17.20 10.57
CA GLU A 165 28.15 16.54 11.20
C GLU A 165 28.49 17.35 12.45
N ILE A 166 28.16 16.81 13.63
CA ILE A 166 28.75 17.27 14.89
C ILE A 166 30.15 16.66 14.91
N LEU A 167 31.15 17.43 14.51
CA LEU A 167 32.55 17.07 14.75
C LEU A 167 32.82 17.22 16.25
N ASP A 168 33.05 16.08 16.90
CA ASP A 168 33.53 16.02 18.28
C ASP A 168 34.81 16.85 18.43
N GLU A 169 34.84 17.59 19.52
CA GLU A 169 35.86 18.55 19.97
C GLU A 169 37.27 17.93 19.94
N VAL A 170 38.17 18.48 19.13
CA VAL A 170 39.60 18.21 19.24
C VAL A 170 40.19 19.11 20.32
N ASP A 171 40.50 18.51 21.47
CA ASP A 171 41.41 19.05 22.49
C ASP A 171 42.73 19.48 21.80
N PHE A 172 42.98 20.78 21.72
CA PHE A 172 44.28 21.31 21.30
C PHE A 172 45.11 21.62 22.55
N ASP A 173 45.79 20.58 23.05
CA ASP A 173 46.95 20.71 23.92
C ASP A 173 48.09 21.36 23.13
N GLY A 174 48.62 22.46 23.63
CA GLY A 174 49.59 23.30 22.93
C GLY A 174 50.21 24.31 23.88
N SER A 175 50.97 23.81 24.85
CA SER A 175 51.96 24.56 25.61
C SER A 175 52.88 25.35 24.68
N GLU A 176 53.00 26.66 24.87
CA GLU A 176 54.15 27.43 24.41
C GLU A 176 54.73 28.20 25.60
N ASP A 177 55.94 27.80 25.96
CA ASP A 177 56.80 28.38 26.99
C ASP A 177 57.14 29.84 26.68
N ALA A 178 57.21 30.64 27.74
CA ALA A 178 57.68 32.02 27.72
C ALA A 178 59.22 32.08 27.75
N GLU A 179 59.80 32.88 26.85
CA GLU A 179 61.07 33.61 27.08
C GLU A 179 61.08 34.95 26.34
#